data_AF-A0A410FS35-F1
#
_entry.id   AF-A0A410FS35-F1
#
_cell.length_a   1.000
_cell.length_b   1.000
_cell.length_c   1.000
_cell.angle_alpha   90.00
_cell.angle_beta   90.00
_cell.angle_gamma   90.00
#
_symmetry.space_group_name_H-M   'P 1'
#
loop_
_entity.id
_entity.type
_entity.pdbx_description
1 polymer ?
#
loop_
_entity_poly.entity_id
_entity_poly.type
_entity_poly.pdbx_seq_one_letter_code
_entity_poly.pdbx_strand_id
1 'polypeptide(L)'
;MPRSKRKGSCGCCRVEALIPVDERGQMVLPKDVRERIGLRGGDKLALSTVEKDGSVCCLVLTKAEALGAAVRTALGAVAEGLLGDTPA
;
A
#
# COMPACT_ATOMS: atom_id res chain seq x y z
N MET A 1 1.75 22.93 -19.71
CA MET A 1 2.06 21.63 -19.09
C MET A 1 3.57 21.51 -18.89
N PRO A 2 4.07 21.32 -17.65
CA PRO A 2 5.37 20.71 -17.45
C PRO A 2 5.23 19.34 -16.78
N ARG A 3 5.67 18.30 -17.48
CA ARG A 3 5.75 16.92 -16.98
C ARG A 3 6.75 16.87 -15.82
N SER A 4 6.25 16.73 -14.59
CA SER A 4 7.08 16.66 -13.39
C SER A 4 7.66 15.26 -13.22
N LYS A 5 8.97 15.13 -13.49
CA LYS A 5 9.82 14.04 -13.01
C LYS A 5 9.66 13.89 -11.49
N ARG A 6 9.28 12.71 -10.99
CA ARG A 6 9.56 12.33 -9.59
C ARG A 6 10.36 11.03 -9.55
N LYS A 7 11.53 11.14 -8.91
CA LYS A 7 12.63 10.18 -8.80
C LYS A 7 12.14 8.77 -8.46
N GLY A 8 12.34 7.84 -9.38
CA GLY A 8 12.30 6.41 -9.12
C GLY A 8 13.59 5.97 -8.44
N SER A 9 13.61 5.99 -7.12
CA SER A 9 14.53 5.16 -6.33
C SER A 9 13.91 4.97 -4.94
N CYS A 10 12.83 4.19 -4.85
CA CYS A 10 12.54 3.58 -3.57
C CYS A 10 13.61 2.53 -3.33
N GLY A 11 14.65 2.86 -2.57
CA GLY A 11 15.58 1.88 -1.99
C GLY A 11 14.87 0.86 -1.08
N CYS A 12 13.54 0.95 -0.96
CA CYS A 12 12.66 0.05 -0.24
C CYS A 12 12.16 -1.15 -1.06
N CYS A 13 12.28 -1.13 -2.40
CA CYS A 13 11.68 -2.15 -3.26
C CYS A 13 12.71 -3.20 -3.67
N ARG A 14 12.82 -4.29 -2.89
CA ARG A 14 13.59 -5.48 -3.28
C ARG A 14 12.64 -6.52 -3.86
N VAL A 15 12.99 -7.09 -5.01
CA VAL A 15 12.28 -8.26 -5.55
C VAL A 15 12.68 -9.47 -4.71
N GLU A 16 11.73 -9.96 -3.90
CA GLU A 16 11.97 -11.11 -3.01
C GLU A 16 11.59 -12.44 -3.67
N ALA A 17 10.55 -12.44 -4.51
CA ALA A 17 10.10 -13.64 -5.20
C ALA A 17 9.31 -13.28 -6.46
N LEU A 18 9.37 -14.16 -7.46
CA LEU A 18 8.43 -14.20 -8.57
C LEU A 18 7.34 -15.22 -8.19
N ILE A 19 6.09 -14.77 -8.11
CA ILE A 19 4.96 -15.60 -7.69
C ILE A 19 4.04 -15.78 -8.90
N PRO A 20 3.80 -17.02 -9.37
CA PRO A 20 2.81 -17.26 -10.40
C PRO A 20 1.41 -16.97 -9.85
N VAL A 21 0.56 -16.43 -10.71
CA VAL A 21 -0.88 -16.28 -10.45
C VAL A 21 -1.56 -17.51 -11.04
N ASP A 22 -2.35 -18.23 -10.25
CA ASP A 22 -3.08 -19.40 -10.76
C ASP A 22 -4.29 -19.00 -11.63
N GLU A 23 -4.96 -19.97 -12.26
CA GLU A 23 -6.13 -19.74 -13.13
C GLU A 23 -7.30 -19.05 -12.41
N ARG A 24 -7.32 -19.11 -11.08
CA ARG A 24 -8.36 -18.50 -10.23
C ARG A 24 -7.94 -17.12 -9.72
N GLY A 25 -6.78 -16.62 -10.12
CA GLY A 25 -6.24 -15.34 -9.67
C GLY A 25 -5.62 -15.38 -8.27
N GLN A 26 -5.38 -16.55 -7.68
CA GLN A 26 -4.77 -16.67 -6.37
C GLN A 26 -3.24 -16.59 -6.47
N MET A 27 -2.65 -15.89 -5.50
CA MET A 27 -1.20 -15.80 -5.35
C MET A 27 -0.80 -16.51 -4.07
N VAL A 28 0.15 -17.45 -4.19
CA VAL A 28 0.71 -18.14 -3.02
C VAL A 28 2.00 -17.44 -2.59
N LEU A 29 1.91 -16.64 -1.53
CA LEU A 29 3.09 -16.04 -0.91
C LEU A 29 4.03 -17.14 -0.36
N PRO A 30 5.32 -17.14 -0.73
CA PRO A 30 6.32 -18.04 -0.16
C PRO A 30 6.40 -17.93 1.36
N LYS A 31 6.74 -19.02 2.04
CA LYS A 31 6.85 -19.07 3.51
C LYS A 31 7.81 -18.02 4.04
N ASP A 32 8.96 -17.85 3.38
CA ASP A 32 10.01 -16.90 3.77
C ASP A 32 9.50 -15.46 3.82
N VAL A 33 8.69 -15.06 2.82
CA VAL A 33 8.10 -13.72 2.78
C VAL A 33 7.07 -13.56 3.89
N ARG A 34 6.22 -14.57 4.11
CA ARG A 34 5.21 -14.53 5.18
C ARG A 34 5.86 -14.38 6.56
N GLU A 35 6.93 -15.12 6.84
CA GLU A 35 7.63 -15.03 8.12
C GLU A 35 8.30 -13.67 8.31
N ARG A 36 8.97 -13.14 7.28
CA ARG A 36 9.62 -11.82 7.35
C ARG A 36 8.67 -10.68 7.62
N ILE A 37 7.52 -10.66 6.96
CA ILE A 37 6.51 -9.62 7.21
C ILE A 37 5.59 -9.97 8.38
N GLY A 38 5.73 -11.17 8.97
CA GLY A 38 4.90 -11.66 10.06
C GLY A 38 3.43 -11.83 9.68
N LEU A 39 3.13 -12.33 8.47
CA LEU A 39 1.77 -12.70 8.04
C LEU A 39 1.40 -14.08 8.60
N ARG A 40 0.27 -14.15 9.30
CA ARG A 40 -0.32 -15.39 9.83
C ARG A 40 -1.58 -15.78 9.06
N GLY A 41 -1.97 -17.05 9.15
CA GLY A 41 -3.23 -17.52 8.59
C GLY A 41 -4.40 -16.79 9.24
N GLY A 42 -5.19 -16.07 8.44
CA GLY A 42 -6.30 -15.23 8.92
C GLY A 42 -6.03 -13.72 8.83
N ASP A 43 -4.77 -13.31 8.62
CA ASP A 43 -4.44 -11.91 8.39
C ASP A 43 -5.01 -11.41 7.07
N LYS A 44 -5.49 -10.15 7.07
CA LYS A 44 -6.04 -9.50 5.88
C LYS A 44 -5.02 -8.56 5.27
N LEU A 45 -4.91 -8.59 3.95
CA LEU A 45 -4.15 -7.64 3.15
C LEU A 45 -5.11 -6.71 2.42
N ALA A 46 -4.85 -5.42 2.46
CA ALA A 46 -5.46 -4.44 1.59
C ALA A 46 -4.74 -4.48 0.23
N LEU A 47 -5.52 -4.62 -0.83
CA LEU A 47 -5.07 -4.50 -2.21
C LEU A 47 -5.37 -3.09 -2.71
N SER A 48 -4.35 -2.39 -3.19
CA SER A 48 -4.50 -1.07 -3.82
C SER A 48 -3.87 -1.09 -5.20
N THR A 49 -4.55 -0.50 -6.17
CA THR A 49 -4.03 -0.32 -7.53
C THR A 49 -3.35 1.06 -7.61
N VAL A 50 -2.18 1.09 -8.23
CA VAL A 50 -1.52 2.35 -8.59
C VAL A 50 -1.64 2.52 -10.09
N GLU A 51 -2.33 3.56 -10.50
CA GLU A 51 -2.48 3.93 -11.90
C GLU A 51 -1.38 4.88 -12.34
N LYS A 52 -0.86 4.65 -13.54
CA LYS A 52 0.08 5.53 -14.20
C LYS A 52 -0.26 5.58 -15.67
N ASP A 53 -0.32 6.80 -16.22
CA ASP A 53 -0.59 7.02 -17.65
C ASP A 53 -1.90 6.36 -18.14
N GLY A 54 -2.93 6.31 -17.27
CA GLY A 54 -4.24 5.75 -17.60
C GLY A 54 -4.33 4.22 -17.56
N SER A 55 -3.30 3.54 -17.06
CA SER A 55 -3.30 2.08 -16.87
C SER A 55 -2.84 1.72 -15.46
N VAL A 56 -3.38 0.62 -14.91
CA VAL A 56 -2.89 0.07 -13.64
C VAL A 56 -1.46 -0.42 -13.83
N CYS A 57 -0.50 0.26 -13.20
CA CYS A 57 0.92 -0.05 -13.31
C CYS A 57 1.35 -1.09 -12.28
N CYS A 58 0.84 -0.99 -11.05
CA CYS A 58 1.27 -1.83 -9.93
C CYS A 58 0.10 -2.17 -9.01
N LEU A 59 0.16 -3.36 -8.43
CA LEU A 59 -0.64 -3.73 -7.26
C LEU A 59 0.22 -3.55 -6.01
N VAL A 60 -0.32 -2.89 -5.00
CA VAL A 60 0.31 -2.70 -3.70
C VAL A 60 -0.52 -3.47 -2.67
N LEU A 61 0.14 -4.40 -1.98
CA LEU A 61 -0.44 -5.18 -0.90
C LEU A 61 0.08 -4.64 0.44
N THR A 62 -0.82 -4.22 1.31
CA THR A 62 -0.48 -3.68 2.63
C THR A 62 -1.23 -4.45 3.71
N LYS A 63 -0.62 -4.68 4.88
CA LYS A 63 -1.34 -5.26 6.03
C LYS A 63 -2.52 -4.37 6.42
N ALA A 64 -3.70 -4.96 6.59
CA ALA A 64 -4.91 -4.22 6.92
C ALA A 64 -4.77 -3.42 8.23
N GLU A 65 -4.05 -3.97 9.21
CA GLU A 65 -3.78 -3.29 10.49
C GLU A 65 -2.95 -2.02 10.30
N ALA A 66 -1.94 -2.06 9.42
CA ALA A 66 -1.10 -0.91 9.09
C ALA A 66 -1.88 0.16 8.30
N LEU A 67 -2.80 -0.27 7.43
CA LEU A 67 -3.68 0.65 6.70
C LEU A 67 -4.57 1.45 7.66
N GLY A 68 -5.12 0.80 8.69
CA GLY A 68 -5.94 1.47 9.69
C GLY A 68 -5.18 2.59 10.41
N ALA A 69 -3.89 2.38 10.72
CA ALA A 69 -3.05 3.43 11.31
C ALA A 69 -2.82 4.58 10.33
N ALA A 70 -2.47 4.29 9.08
CA ALA A 70 -2.24 5.30 8.05
C ALA A 70 -3.49 6.15 7.75
N VAL A 71 -4.67 5.52 7.66
CA VAL A 71 -5.95 6.21 7.44
C VAL A 71 -6.32 7.06 8.65
N ARG A 72 -6.10 6.58 9.89
CA ARG A 72 -6.33 7.39 11.10
C ARG A 72 -5.43 8.61 11.16
N THR A 73 -4.15 8.48 10.81
CA THR A 73 -3.23 9.62 10.73
C THR A 73 -3.64 10.62 9.65
N ALA A 74 -4.03 10.14 8.47
CA ALA A 74 -4.48 10.99 7.38
C ALA A 74 -5.80 11.71 7.71
N LEU A 75 -6.79 11.01 8.27
CA LEU A 75 -8.06 11.60 8.69
C LEU A 75 -7.91 12.53 9.90
N GLY A 76 -6.96 12.25 10.81
CA GLY A 76 -6.63 13.14 11.92
C GLY A 76 -6.13 14.51 11.43
N ALA A 77 -5.20 14.51 10.47
CA ALA A 77 -4.70 15.75 9.86
C ALA A 77 -5.80 16.55 9.14
N VAL A 78 -6.76 15.86 8.51
CA VAL A 78 -7.93 16.52 7.87
C VAL A 78 -8.93 17.02 8.91
N ALA A 79 -9.15 16.28 9.99
CA ALA A 79 -10.04 16.67 11.09
C ALA A 79 -9.51 17.88 11.87
N GLU A 80 -8.21 17.95 12.13
CA GLU A 80 -7.56 19.15 12.69
C GLU A 80 -7.75 20.38 11.78
N GLY A 81 -7.64 20.19 10.46
CA GLY A 81 -7.91 21.26 9.49
C GLY A 81 -9.38 21.68 9.38
N LEU A 82 -10.32 20.79 9.68
CA LEU A 82 -11.77 21.09 9.64
C LEU A 82 -12.32 21.64 10.97
N LEU A 83 -11.71 21.28 12.10
CA LEU A 83 -12.15 21.70 13.45
C LEU A 83 -11.31 22.88 13.99
N GLY A 84 -10.40 23.43 13.19
CA GLY A 84 -9.38 24.40 13.59
C GLY A 84 -9.63 25.85 13.18
N ASP A 85 -10.87 26.33 13.05
CA ASP A 85 -11.15 27.77 12.98
C ASP A 85 -12.31 28.18 13.89
N THR A 86 -12.00 28.47 15.15
CA THR A 86 -12.44 29.73 15.80
C THR A 86 -11.53 30.02 17.01
N PRO A 87 -10.55 30.92 16.93
CA PRO A 87 -10.06 31.60 18.12
C PRO A 87 -11.16 32.58 18.59
N ALA A 88 -11.66 32.36 19.81
CA ALA A 88 -12.43 33.35 20.57
C ALA A 88 -11.48 34.31 21.29
#